data_AF-A0A4Y9ZXE8-F1
#
_entry.id   AF-A0A4Y9ZXE8-F1
#
_cell.length_a   1.000
_cell.length_b   1.000
_cell.length_c   1.000
_cell.angle_alpha   90.00
_cell.angle_beta   90.00
_cell.angle_gamma   90.00
#
_symmetry.space_group_name_H-M   'P 1'
#
loop_
_entity.id
_entity.type
_entity.pdbx_description
1 polymer ?
#
loop_
_entity_poly.entity_id
_entity_poly.type
_entity_poly.pdbx_seq_one_letter_code
_entity_poly.pdbx_strand_id
1 'polypeptide(L)'
;MFAVQGAPVNGNCAAQANVIDVAPGLDSTTSLNRTQWAQSALLWSFVKSQDPTSVKKLQSFVVLAKWSSLSAADGPVQDSSSGFETTLLGFTYDFAGQTLLEPQVSFQTDGQPSNAQVAQVSSTANSALDRMYSFAAASSNQQQMAMQQYWRAVLQQDPKNFNLFVSLVISSPILLPYDANAAPGNINISSLLTNSTSAPFPPPLACYPGLSSSQQQLISSIETTVFGLSSASTQSKFDTSCFPDRPVYGVLDLLRLRLPFHDSVPNVARQAAALTRDATPRVIVYNGPILSALPASSSTNVSSTMATDPLQFGTLNHINHVLLNFFAIIPDIKVAI
;
A
#
# COMPACT_ATOMS: atom_id res chain seq x y z
N MET A 1 19.44 -5.83 5.46
CA MET A 1 20.89 -5.65 5.18
C MET A 1 21.66 -6.97 5.27
N PHE A 2 21.61 -7.68 6.40
CA PHE A 2 22.37 -8.93 6.60
C PHE A 2 21.93 -10.11 5.73
N ALA A 3 20.65 -10.20 5.36
CA ALA A 3 20.15 -11.27 4.49
C ALA A 3 20.69 -11.23 3.06
N VAL A 4 21.22 -10.07 2.60
CA VAL A 4 21.66 -9.86 1.20
C VAL A 4 23.16 -9.61 1.09
N GLN A 5 23.77 -8.88 2.04
CA GLN A 5 25.22 -8.60 2.07
C GLN A 5 25.97 -9.42 3.13
N GLY A 6 25.29 -10.30 3.86
CA GLY A 6 25.88 -11.04 4.98
C GLY A 6 26.10 -10.19 6.23
N ALA A 7 26.44 -10.86 7.33
CA ALA A 7 26.87 -10.21 8.57
C ALA A 7 28.27 -9.58 8.38
N PRO A 8 28.64 -8.54 9.15
CA PRO A 8 29.99 -7.99 9.14
C PRO A 8 31.00 -9.09 9.47
N VAL A 9 32.04 -9.24 8.65
CA VAL A 9 33.10 -10.21 8.89
C VAL A 9 34.15 -9.54 9.76
N ASN A 10 34.40 -10.06 10.96
CA ASN A 10 35.38 -9.52 11.92
C ASN A 10 35.17 -8.02 12.25
N GLY A 11 33.92 -7.56 12.32
CA GLY A 11 33.59 -6.15 12.56
C GLY A 11 33.79 -5.22 11.35
N ASN A 12 34.13 -5.76 10.17
CA ASN A 12 34.26 -4.99 8.95
C ASN A 12 32.90 -4.85 8.24
N CYS A 13 32.41 -3.60 8.16
CA CYS A 13 31.17 -3.24 7.49
C CYS A 13 31.37 -2.70 6.05
N ALA A 14 32.56 -2.85 5.46
CA ALA A 14 32.89 -2.25 4.16
C ALA A 14 31.93 -2.71 3.05
N ALA A 15 31.56 -4.00 3.02
CA ALA A 15 30.61 -4.49 2.02
C ALA A 15 29.23 -3.83 2.13
N GLN A 16 28.76 -3.57 3.36
CA GLN A 16 27.50 -2.89 3.63
C GLN A 16 27.59 -1.39 3.34
N ALA A 17 28.71 -0.75 3.69
CA ALA A 17 28.96 0.66 3.42
C ALA A 17 29.08 0.95 1.91
N ASN A 18 29.70 0.04 1.16
CA ASN A 18 29.85 0.14 -0.29
C ASN A 18 28.51 0.15 -1.03
N VAL A 19 27.39 -0.26 -0.42
CA VAL A 19 26.06 -0.19 -1.06
C VAL A 19 25.56 1.25 -1.18
N ILE A 20 25.93 2.11 -0.24
CA ILE A 20 25.47 3.51 -0.16
C ILE A 20 26.58 4.50 -0.53
N ASP A 21 27.77 4.03 -0.90
CA ASP A 21 28.87 4.92 -1.27
C ASP A 21 28.55 5.65 -2.58
N VAL A 22 28.58 6.98 -2.56
CA VAL A 22 28.26 7.83 -3.72
C VAL A 22 29.47 8.65 -4.18
N ALA A 23 30.64 8.41 -3.58
CA ALA A 23 31.88 9.03 -3.99
C ALA A 23 32.41 8.40 -5.32
N PRO A 24 33.19 9.15 -6.12
CA PRO A 24 33.52 10.57 -5.95
C PRO A 24 32.44 11.52 -6.51
N GLY A 25 31.29 11.01 -6.97
CA GLY A 25 30.24 11.83 -7.59
C GLY A 25 29.69 12.89 -6.64
N LEU A 26 29.33 12.46 -5.41
CA LEU A 26 28.88 13.33 -4.34
C LEU A 26 29.79 13.19 -3.12
N ASP A 27 29.98 14.30 -2.41
CA ASP A 27 30.72 14.33 -1.14
C ASP A 27 30.00 15.20 -0.11
N SER A 28 29.88 14.66 1.10
CA SER A 28 29.27 15.31 2.26
C SER A 28 29.93 16.64 2.64
N THR A 29 31.19 16.87 2.26
CA THR A 29 31.88 18.14 2.54
C THR A 29 31.47 19.28 1.59
N THR A 30 31.01 18.95 0.38
CA THR A 30 30.68 19.93 -0.68
C THR A 30 29.19 19.99 -1.01
N SER A 31 28.45 18.90 -0.81
CA SER A 31 27.01 18.80 -1.08
C SER A 31 26.36 17.84 -0.10
N LEU A 32 26.20 18.28 1.16
CA LEU A 32 25.72 17.47 2.27
C LEU A 32 24.31 16.90 2.01
N ASN A 33 23.36 17.74 1.65
CA ASN A 33 21.96 17.34 1.48
C ASN A 33 21.80 16.40 0.28
N ARG A 34 22.43 16.70 -0.87
CA ARG A 34 22.41 15.79 -2.03
C ARG A 34 23.05 14.44 -1.70
N THR A 35 24.17 14.44 -0.98
CA THR A 35 24.84 13.22 -0.54
C THR A 35 23.94 12.39 0.37
N GLN A 36 23.34 13.01 1.39
CA GLN A 36 22.43 12.33 2.32
C GLN A 36 21.19 11.78 1.63
N TRP A 37 20.61 12.54 0.69
CA TRP A 37 19.47 12.09 -0.09
C TRP A 37 19.82 10.85 -0.93
N ALA A 38 20.94 10.91 -1.66
CA ALA A 38 21.38 9.80 -2.50
C ALA A 38 21.68 8.54 -1.68
N GLN A 39 22.37 8.69 -0.55
CA GLN A 39 22.65 7.59 0.39
C GLN A 39 21.35 6.99 0.95
N SER A 40 20.38 7.83 1.33
CA SER A 40 19.09 7.39 1.86
C SER A 40 18.26 6.67 0.81
N ALA A 41 18.24 7.19 -0.43
CA ALA A 41 17.58 6.55 -1.55
C ALA A 41 18.18 5.17 -1.82
N LEU A 42 19.51 5.04 -1.91
CA LEU A 42 20.19 3.76 -2.10
C LEU A 42 19.89 2.78 -0.96
N LEU A 43 19.93 3.23 0.30
CA LEU A 43 19.63 2.40 1.45
C LEU A 43 18.18 1.91 1.42
N TRP A 44 17.23 2.80 1.15
CA TRP A 44 15.81 2.48 1.07
C TRP A 44 15.54 1.49 -0.08
N SER A 45 16.05 1.76 -1.28
CA SER A 45 15.95 0.87 -2.44
C SER A 45 16.53 -0.50 -2.14
N PHE A 46 17.68 -0.56 -1.46
CA PHE A 46 18.32 -1.82 -1.08
C PHE A 46 17.52 -2.61 -0.05
N VAL A 47 17.06 -1.97 1.02
CA VAL A 47 16.30 -2.63 2.08
C VAL A 47 14.97 -3.16 1.55
N LYS A 48 14.26 -2.36 0.73
CA LYS A 48 12.95 -2.74 0.20
C LYS A 48 13.06 -3.79 -0.91
N SER A 49 13.98 -3.63 -1.86
CA SER A 49 14.06 -4.53 -3.01
C SER A 49 14.80 -5.84 -2.74
N GLN A 50 15.77 -5.81 -1.83
CA GLN A 50 16.75 -6.89 -1.68
C GLN A 50 17.45 -7.26 -3.00
N ASP A 51 17.53 -6.32 -3.95
CA ASP A 51 18.18 -6.47 -5.25
C ASP A 51 19.49 -5.65 -5.31
N PRO A 52 20.65 -6.26 -4.97
CA PRO A 52 21.94 -5.56 -5.01
C PRO A 52 22.34 -5.16 -6.44
N THR A 53 21.85 -5.85 -7.47
CA THR A 53 22.20 -5.56 -8.87
C THR A 53 21.56 -4.26 -9.32
N SER A 54 20.26 -4.10 -9.05
CA SER A 54 19.55 -2.86 -9.35
C SER A 54 20.09 -1.69 -8.51
N VAL A 55 20.30 -1.89 -7.21
CA VAL A 55 20.87 -0.82 -6.36
C VAL A 55 22.24 -0.37 -6.86
N LYS A 56 23.09 -1.29 -7.31
CA LYS A 56 24.39 -0.92 -7.91
C LYS A 56 24.25 -0.09 -9.18
N LYS A 57 23.22 -0.33 -10.00
CA LYS A 57 22.92 0.53 -11.16
C LYS A 57 22.51 1.93 -10.73
N LEU A 58 21.66 2.03 -9.70
CA LEU A 58 21.25 3.32 -9.12
C LEU A 58 22.46 4.08 -8.54
N GLN A 59 23.33 3.39 -7.80
CA GLN A 59 24.57 3.95 -7.27
C GLN A 59 25.49 4.44 -8.40
N SER A 60 25.67 3.63 -9.44
CA SER A 60 26.50 4.00 -10.60
C SER A 60 25.96 5.23 -11.32
N PHE A 61 24.63 5.37 -11.41
CA PHE A 61 24.00 6.57 -11.96
C PHE A 61 24.39 7.82 -11.16
N VAL A 62 24.31 7.77 -9.82
CA VAL A 62 24.71 8.88 -8.94
C VAL A 62 26.19 9.21 -9.10
N VAL A 63 27.06 8.20 -9.09
CA VAL A 63 28.52 8.40 -9.18
C VAL A 63 28.93 9.03 -10.51
N LEU A 64 28.22 8.70 -11.60
CA LEU A 64 28.54 9.17 -12.95
C LEU A 64 27.84 10.48 -13.33
N ALA A 65 26.89 10.97 -12.53
CA ALA A 65 26.17 12.20 -12.84
C ALA A 65 27.10 13.41 -12.81
N LYS A 66 26.87 14.38 -13.70
CA LYS A 66 27.71 15.59 -13.82
C LYS A 66 27.29 16.65 -12.80
N TRP A 67 27.46 16.37 -11.50
CA TRP A 67 27.03 17.25 -10.41
C TRP A 67 27.52 18.69 -10.51
N SER A 68 28.70 18.90 -11.12
CA SER A 68 29.25 20.23 -11.40
C SER A 68 28.44 21.08 -12.39
N SER A 69 27.51 20.48 -13.14
CA SER A 69 26.60 21.18 -14.05
C SER A 69 25.34 21.72 -13.37
N LEU A 70 25.04 21.25 -12.15
CA LEU A 70 23.97 21.83 -11.34
C LEU A 70 24.45 23.10 -10.66
N SER A 71 23.50 23.96 -10.28
CA SER A 71 23.81 25.11 -9.44
C SER A 71 24.47 24.67 -8.12
N ALA A 72 25.27 25.57 -7.55
CA ALA A 72 25.97 25.34 -6.28
C ALA A 72 25.04 25.17 -5.06
N ALA A 73 23.73 25.35 -5.25
CA ALA A 73 22.75 25.14 -4.19
C ALA A 73 22.64 23.65 -3.85
N ASP A 74 22.96 23.25 -2.62
CA ASP A 74 22.88 21.87 -2.15
C ASP A 74 21.43 21.37 -1.93
N GLY A 75 20.44 22.24 -2.08
CA GLY A 75 19.02 21.88 -1.98
C GLY A 75 18.44 21.25 -3.27
N PRO A 76 17.13 20.91 -3.23
CA PRO A 76 16.34 20.61 -4.42
C PRO A 76 16.50 21.69 -5.48
N VAL A 77 16.84 21.27 -6.70
CA VAL A 77 16.88 22.16 -7.86
C VAL A 77 16.05 21.57 -8.97
N GLN A 78 15.27 22.41 -9.65
CA GLN A 78 14.62 21.99 -10.88
C GLN A 78 15.67 21.90 -11.97
N ASP A 79 15.90 20.69 -12.46
CA ASP A 79 16.65 20.46 -13.68
C ASP A 79 15.69 19.98 -14.76
N SER A 80 15.63 20.70 -15.88
CA SER A 80 14.84 20.28 -17.05
C SER A 80 15.58 19.21 -17.87
N SER A 81 16.85 18.95 -17.57
CA SER A 81 17.59 17.86 -18.16
C SER A 81 17.27 16.54 -17.45
N SER A 82 17.13 15.45 -18.19
CA SER A 82 17.00 14.10 -17.59
C SER A 82 18.34 13.58 -17.04
N GLY A 83 19.33 14.45 -16.82
CA GLY A 83 20.70 14.09 -16.45
C GLY A 83 20.86 13.60 -15.01
N PHE A 84 19.89 13.91 -14.15
CA PHE A 84 19.86 13.52 -12.72
C PHE A 84 18.60 12.72 -12.36
N GLU A 85 17.80 12.36 -13.36
CA GLU A 85 16.62 11.54 -13.21
C GLU A 85 16.87 10.13 -13.74
N THR A 86 16.47 9.10 -12.99
CA THR A 86 16.51 7.71 -13.46
C THR A 86 15.35 6.90 -12.90
N THR A 87 14.79 6.01 -13.73
CA THR A 87 13.73 5.11 -13.31
C THR A 87 14.29 3.72 -13.03
N LEU A 88 14.13 3.24 -11.80
CA LEU A 88 14.58 1.92 -11.39
C LEU A 88 13.69 1.37 -10.27
N LEU A 89 13.58 0.05 -10.14
CA LEU A 89 12.83 -0.58 -9.03
C LEU A 89 11.40 -0.02 -8.85
N GLY A 90 10.73 0.34 -9.96
CA GLY A 90 9.37 0.86 -9.94
C GLY A 90 9.23 2.35 -9.60
N PHE A 91 10.31 3.09 -9.36
CA PHE A 91 10.26 4.53 -9.05
C PHE A 91 11.17 5.33 -9.97
N THR A 92 10.79 6.58 -10.19
CA THR A 92 11.65 7.62 -10.77
C THR A 92 12.32 8.38 -9.64
N TYR A 93 13.65 8.34 -9.62
CA TYR A 93 14.50 9.06 -8.69
C TYR A 93 15.00 10.31 -9.39
N ASP A 94 14.57 11.48 -8.94
CA ASP A 94 15.16 12.74 -9.33
C ASP A 94 16.13 13.17 -8.22
N PHE A 95 17.43 12.93 -8.44
CA PHE A 95 18.45 13.26 -7.47
C PHE A 95 18.77 14.77 -7.42
N ALA A 96 18.44 15.54 -8.45
CA ALA A 96 18.61 16.99 -8.46
C ALA A 96 17.46 17.66 -7.69
N GLY A 97 16.22 17.26 -7.99
CA GLY A 97 15.02 17.67 -7.27
C GLY A 97 14.89 17.05 -5.87
N GLN A 98 15.69 16.02 -5.55
CA GLN A 98 15.62 15.27 -4.30
C GLN A 98 14.21 14.69 -4.06
N THR A 99 13.59 14.20 -5.12
CA THR A 99 12.23 13.65 -5.10
C THR A 99 12.19 12.23 -5.63
N LEU A 100 11.23 11.47 -5.12
CA LEU A 100 10.93 10.12 -5.57
C LEU A 100 9.48 10.13 -6.07
N LEU A 101 9.26 9.66 -7.30
CA LEU A 101 7.95 9.64 -7.92
C LEU A 101 7.58 8.23 -8.38
N GLU A 102 6.33 7.86 -8.14
CA GLU A 102 5.70 6.69 -8.72
C GLU A 102 5.33 6.93 -10.20
N PRO A 103 5.33 5.87 -11.04
CA PRO A 103 4.80 5.97 -12.39
C PRO A 103 3.30 6.27 -12.35
N GLN A 104 2.81 7.05 -13.30
CA GLN A 104 1.38 7.28 -13.46
C GLN A 104 0.72 6.04 -14.08
N VAL A 105 -0.08 5.33 -13.30
CA VAL A 105 -0.76 4.10 -13.72
C VAL A 105 -2.26 4.29 -13.62
N SER A 106 -2.95 4.09 -14.74
CA SER A 106 -4.42 4.16 -14.77
C SER A 106 -5.04 2.83 -14.35
N PHE A 107 -6.00 2.88 -13.43
CA PHE A 107 -6.81 1.73 -13.01
C PHE A 107 -7.56 1.11 -14.19
N GLN A 108 -7.98 1.93 -15.16
CA GLN A 108 -8.73 1.43 -16.33
C GLN A 108 -7.84 0.61 -17.26
N THR A 109 -6.57 1.01 -17.41
CA THR A 109 -5.63 0.35 -18.33
C THR A 109 -4.97 -0.86 -17.67
N ASP A 110 -4.53 -0.71 -16.41
CA ASP A 110 -3.80 -1.74 -15.68
C ASP A 110 -4.75 -2.72 -14.97
N GLY A 111 -5.79 -2.21 -14.32
CA GLY A 111 -6.81 -3.02 -13.65
C GLY A 111 -7.79 -3.72 -14.59
N GLN A 112 -7.92 -3.21 -15.83
CA GLN A 112 -8.78 -3.75 -16.88
C GLN A 112 -10.23 -4.06 -16.44
N PRO A 113 -10.93 -3.12 -15.75
CA PRO A 113 -12.34 -3.27 -15.45
C PRO A 113 -13.19 -3.37 -16.71
N SER A 114 -14.37 -3.98 -16.60
CA SER A 114 -15.37 -3.90 -17.68
C SER A 114 -15.93 -2.47 -17.79
N ASN A 115 -16.45 -2.10 -18.97
CA ASN A 115 -17.07 -0.78 -19.18
C ASN A 115 -18.20 -0.48 -18.19
N ALA A 116 -18.94 -1.51 -17.77
CA ALA A 116 -19.99 -1.37 -16.75
C ALA A 116 -19.42 -0.97 -15.38
N GLN A 117 -18.24 -1.46 -15.02
CA GLN A 117 -17.57 -1.10 -13.77
C GLN A 117 -16.96 0.30 -13.86
N VAL A 118 -16.39 0.67 -15.01
CA VAL A 118 -15.91 2.04 -15.27
C VAL A 118 -17.04 3.06 -15.11
N ALA A 119 -18.22 2.76 -15.66
CA ALA A 119 -19.40 3.63 -15.56
C ALA A 119 -19.94 3.80 -14.12
N GLN A 120 -19.54 2.95 -13.17
CA GLN A 120 -19.92 3.04 -11.75
C GLN A 120 -18.94 3.87 -10.91
N VAL A 121 -17.83 4.34 -11.49
CA VAL A 121 -16.78 5.04 -10.75
C VAL A 121 -16.88 6.54 -11.03
N SER A 122 -17.03 7.35 -9.98
CA SER A 122 -16.99 8.82 -10.08
C SER A 122 -15.60 9.30 -10.49
N SER A 123 -15.47 10.54 -10.95
CA SER A 123 -14.16 11.16 -11.21
C SER A 123 -13.25 11.19 -9.98
N THR A 124 -13.84 11.37 -8.79
CA THR A 124 -13.11 11.36 -7.51
C THR A 124 -12.56 9.97 -7.22
N ALA A 125 -13.42 8.95 -7.30
CA ALA A 125 -13.01 7.57 -7.08
C ALA A 125 -12.02 7.08 -8.14
N ASN A 126 -12.14 7.54 -9.39
CA ASN A 126 -11.18 7.27 -10.47
C ASN A 126 -9.79 7.82 -10.13
N SER A 127 -9.72 9.10 -9.71
CA SER A 127 -8.46 9.73 -9.31
C SER A 127 -7.80 9.02 -8.12
N ALA A 128 -8.60 8.58 -7.15
CA ALA A 128 -8.13 7.79 -6.01
C ALA A 128 -7.60 6.42 -6.46
N LEU A 129 -8.30 5.73 -7.38
CA LEU A 129 -7.86 4.45 -7.91
C LEU A 129 -6.57 4.58 -8.72
N ASP A 130 -6.46 5.56 -9.62
CA ASP A 130 -5.23 5.81 -10.41
C ASP A 130 -4.03 6.11 -9.49
N ARG A 131 -4.23 6.93 -8.45
CA ARG A 131 -3.22 7.14 -7.40
C ARG A 131 -2.79 5.83 -6.74
N MET A 132 -3.75 4.98 -6.35
CA MET A 132 -3.43 3.72 -5.69
C MET A 132 -2.78 2.70 -6.62
N TYR A 133 -3.17 2.64 -7.89
CA TYR A 133 -2.51 1.80 -8.89
C TYR A 133 -1.06 2.25 -9.12
N SER A 134 -0.80 3.55 -9.12
CA SER A 134 0.53 4.13 -9.25
C SER A 134 1.45 3.70 -8.10
N PHE A 135 1.01 3.90 -6.85
CA PHE A 135 1.77 3.45 -5.68
C PHE A 135 1.92 1.93 -5.61
N ALA A 136 0.86 1.17 -5.88
CA ALA A 136 0.89 -0.28 -5.83
C ALA A 136 1.85 -0.87 -6.86
N ALA A 137 1.83 -0.36 -8.10
CA ALA A 137 2.75 -0.80 -9.16
C ALA A 137 4.21 -0.52 -8.78
N ALA A 138 4.49 0.67 -8.25
CA ALA A 138 5.82 1.07 -7.79
C ALA A 138 6.33 0.15 -6.66
N SER A 139 5.55 -0.01 -5.58
CA SER A 139 5.89 -0.84 -4.43
C SER A 139 6.02 -2.32 -4.79
N SER A 140 5.11 -2.84 -5.62
CA SER A 140 5.11 -4.24 -6.06
C SER A 140 6.34 -4.54 -6.92
N ASN A 141 6.72 -3.65 -7.85
CA ASN A 141 7.93 -3.78 -8.65
C ASN A 141 9.19 -3.69 -7.76
N GLN A 142 9.26 -2.70 -6.87
CA GLN A 142 10.38 -2.55 -5.95
C GLN A 142 10.62 -3.83 -5.15
N GLN A 143 9.56 -4.43 -4.61
CA GLN A 143 9.66 -5.57 -3.68
C GLN A 143 9.51 -6.93 -4.37
N GLN A 144 9.46 -6.98 -5.71
CA GLN A 144 9.27 -8.21 -6.46
C GLN A 144 10.37 -9.24 -6.16
N MET A 145 11.64 -8.81 -6.19
CA MET A 145 12.77 -9.70 -5.90
C MET A 145 12.76 -10.14 -4.44
N ALA A 146 12.51 -9.22 -3.50
CA ALA A 146 12.39 -9.55 -2.09
C ALA A 146 11.31 -10.63 -1.83
N MET A 147 10.13 -10.51 -2.45
CA MET A 147 9.06 -11.50 -2.30
C MET A 147 9.45 -12.87 -2.88
N GLN A 148 10.09 -12.91 -4.05
CA GLN A 148 10.58 -14.16 -4.65
C GLN A 148 11.66 -14.83 -3.80
N GLN A 149 12.59 -14.04 -3.25
CA GLN A 149 13.62 -14.55 -2.34
C GLN A 149 12.99 -15.05 -1.05
N TYR A 150 12.02 -14.33 -0.48
CA TYR A 150 11.31 -14.75 0.72
C TYR A 150 10.60 -16.09 0.49
N TRP A 151 9.87 -16.24 -0.61
CA TRP A 151 9.19 -17.48 -1.01
C TRP A 151 10.15 -18.68 -1.06
N ARG A 152 11.29 -18.53 -1.73
CA ARG A 152 12.23 -19.65 -1.94
C ARG A 152 13.14 -19.90 -0.73
N ALA A 153 13.68 -18.86 -0.12
CA ALA A 153 14.72 -18.99 0.89
C ALA A 153 14.18 -19.06 2.32
N VAL A 154 13.08 -18.35 2.60
CA VAL A 154 12.49 -18.29 3.95
C VAL A 154 11.35 -19.30 4.07
N LEU A 155 10.38 -19.27 3.16
CA LEU A 155 9.26 -20.24 3.17
C LEU A 155 9.66 -21.61 2.61
N GLN A 156 10.84 -21.73 2.00
CA GLN A 156 11.37 -22.96 1.39
C GLN A 156 10.41 -23.61 0.38
N GLN A 157 9.65 -22.79 -0.35
CA GLN A 157 8.68 -23.27 -1.34
C GLN A 157 9.28 -23.37 -2.74
N ASP A 158 8.70 -24.25 -3.58
CA ASP A 158 9.11 -24.38 -4.98
C ASP A 158 8.81 -23.07 -5.73
N PRO A 159 9.81 -22.42 -6.37
CA PRO A 159 9.61 -21.23 -7.19
C PRO A 159 8.54 -21.39 -8.29
N LYS A 160 8.33 -22.61 -8.81
CA LYS A 160 7.31 -22.88 -9.84
C LYS A 160 5.88 -22.65 -9.34
N ASN A 161 5.66 -22.80 -8.04
CA ASN A 161 4.34 -22.63 -7.43
C ASN A 161 4.03 -21.18 -7.03
N PHE A 162 4.99 -20.25 -7.15
CA PHE A 162 4.80 -18.87 -6.72
C PHE A 162 3.64 -18.19 -7.45
N ASN A 163 3.60 -18.25 -8.78
CA ASN A 163 2.53 -17.62 -9.57
C ASN A 163 1.17 -18.26 -9.30
N LEU A 164 1.12 -19.59 -9.10
CA LEU A 164 -0.10 -20.28 -8.71
C LEU A 164 -0.59 -19.78 -7.33
N PHE A 165 0.31 -19.69 -6.35
CA PHE A 165 0.00 -19.18 -5.03
C PHE A 165 -0.58 -17.75 -5.10
N VAL A 166 0.09 -16.83 -5.81
CA VAL A 166 -0.40 -15.46 -5.99
C VAL A 166 -1.77 -15.46 -6.66
N SER A 167 -1.99 -16.30 -7.69
CA SER A 167 -3.28 -16.42 -8.37
C SER A 167 -4.41 -16.88 -7.44
N LEU A 168 -4.11 -17.80 -6.51
CA LEU A 168 -5.06 -18.27 -5.52
C LEU A 168 -5.43 -17.16 -4.54
N VAL A 169 -4.43 -16.44 -4.01
CA VAL A 169 -4.62 -15.30 -3.12
C VAL A 169 -5.53 -14.23 -3.76
N ILE A 170 -5.22 -13.78 -4.97
CA ILE A 170 -5.99 -12.71 -5.62
C ILE A 170 -7.39 -13.17 -6.04
N SER A 171 -7.61 -14.47 -6.15
CA SER A 171 -8.93 -15.07 -6.46
C SER A 171 -9.80 -15.33 -5.23
N SER A 172 -9.24 -15.11 -4.03
CA SER A 172 -9.94 -15.35 -2.77
C SER A 172 -11.15 -14.45 -2.61
N PRO A 173 -12.22 -14.92 -1.95
CA PRO A 173 -13.40 -14.10 -1.70
C PRO A 173 -13.05 -12.83 -0.92
N ILE A 174 -13.68 -11.73 -1.29
CA ILE A 174 -13.63 -10.50 -0.51
C ILE A 174 -14.97 -10.34 0.19
N LEU A 175 -14.91 -10.26 1.51
CA LEU A 175 -16.06 -10.15 2.39
C LEU A 175 -16.17 -8.72 2.89
N LEU A 176 -17.34 -8.11 2.73
CA LEU A 176 -17.69 -6.80 3.28
C LEU A 176 -18.49 -7.02 4.56
N PRO A 177 -17.86 -6.97 5.74
CA PRO A 177 -18.49 -7.31 7.01
C PRO A 177 -19.47 -6.23 7.45
N TYR A 178 -20.59 -6.63 8.05
CA TYR A 178 -21.56 -5.73 8.68
C TYR A 178 -22.32 -6.44 9.81
N ASP A 179 -23.00 -5.66 10.65
CA ASP A 179 -23.97 -6.16 11.63
C ASP A 179 -25.37 -5.66 11.23
N ALA A 180 -26.21 -6.57 10.74
CA ALA A 180 -27.56 -6.29 10.29
C ALA A 180 -28.46 -5.67 11.38
N ASN A 181 -28.17 -5.96 12.65
CA ASN A 181 -28.95 -5.52 13.81
C ASN A 181 -28.37 -4.27 14.47
N ALA A 182 -27.14 -3.86 14.10
CA ALA A 182 -26.58 -2.62 14.60
C ALA A 182 -27.45 -1.44 14.14
N ALA A 183 -27.68 -0.50 15.06
CA ALA A 183 -28.56 0.66 14.83
C ALA A 183 -27.85 2.02 15.05
N PRO A 184 -26.67 2.27 14.45
CA PRO A 184 -26.04 3.58 14.56
C PRO A 184 -26.99 4.66 14.01
N GLY A 185 -27.15 5.76 14.75
CA GLY A 185 -28.11 6.82 14.40
C GLY A 185 -29.58 6.38 14.46
N ASN A 186 -29.91 5.33 15.22
CA ASN A 186 -31.25 4.75 15.41
C ASN A 186 -31.86 4.13 14.14
N ILE A 187 -31.04 3.72 13.17
CA ILE A 187 -31.47 3.03 11.96
C ILE A 187 -30.71 1.72 11.85
N ASN A 188 -31.44 0.60 11.80
CA ASN A 188 -30.84 -0.73 11.62
C ASN A 188 -30.10 -0.80 10.27
N ILE A 189 -28.86 -1.29 10.25
CA ILE A 189 -28.10 -1.45 9.00
C ILE A 189 -28.86 -2.29 7.97
N SER A 190 -29.56 -3.34 8.40
CA SER A 190 -30.41 -4.15 7.50
C SER A 190 -31.45 -3.36 6.72
N SER A 191 -31.96 -2.25 7.26
CA SER A 191 -32.92 -1.39 6.56
C SER A 191 -32.31 -0.56 5.42
N LEU A 192 -30.98 -0.50 5.34
CA LEU A 192 -30.22 0.18 4.29
C LEU A 192 -29.85 -0.75 3.12
N LEU A 193 -30.19 -2.04 3.21
CA LEU A 193 -29.91 -3.00 2.14
C LEU A 193 -30.65 -2.56 0.87
N THR A 194 -29.89 -2.23 -0.16
CA THR A 194 -30.40 -1.73 -1.44
C THR A 194 -29.60 -2.33 -2.59
N ASN A 195 -30.22 -2.41 -3.77
CA ASN A 195 -29.56 -2.79 -5.02
C ASN A 195 -29.04 -1.57 -5.80
N SER A 196 -28.90 -0.42 -5.14
CA SER A 196 -28.47 0.84 -5.75
C SER A 196 -26.95 0.97 -5.81
N THR A 197 -26.43 1.40 -6.96
CA THR A 197 -25.01 1.78 -7.12
C THR A 197 -24.67 3.12 -6.47
N SER A 198 -25.65 4.01 -6.28
CA SER A 198 -25.48 5.31 -5.62
C SER A 198 -25.63 5.24 -4.09
N ALA A 199 -26.09 4.10 -3.58
CA ALA A 199 -26.18 3.82 -2.15
C ALA A 199 -25.58 2.42 -1.88
N PRO A 200 -24.26 2.24 -2.04
CA PRO A 200 -23.61 0.95 -1.83
C PRO A 200 -23.93 0.36 -0.45
N PHE A 201 -24.01 -0.97 -0.42
CA PHE A 201 -24.18 -1.75 0.81
C PHE A 201 -23.02 -2.75 1.00
N PRO A 202 -22.43 -2.85 2.20
CA PRO A 202 -22.68 -2.04 3.39
C PRO A 202 -22.36 -0.54 3.17
N PRO A 203 -22.95 0.37 3.96
CA PRO A 203 -22.62 1.79 3.87
C PRO A 203 -21.12 2.04 4.03
N PRO A 204 -20.54 3.08 3.41
CA PRO A 204 -19.15 3.45 3.65
C PRO A 204 -18.92 3.83 5.10
N LEU A 205 -17.81 3.38 5.69
CA LEU A 205 -17.56 3.53 7.13
C LEU A 205 -17.54 5.00 7.57
N ALA A 206 -16.95 5.89 6.76
CA ALA A 206 -16.94 7.34 6.98
C ALA A 206 -18.34 7.96 7.14
N CYS A 207 -19.37 7.29 6.62
CA CYS A 207 -20.75 7.75 6.62
C CYS A 207 -21.59 7.17 7.78
N TYR A 208 -20.97 6.41 8.70
CA TYR A 208 -21.66 5.90 9.87
C TYR A 208 -21.96 7.04 10.86
N PRO A 209 -23.21 7.19 11.32
CA PRO A 209 -23.50 8.08 12.43
C PRO A 209 -22.97 7.51 13.76
N GLY A 210 -22.57 8.40 14.68
CA GLY A 210 -22.12 8.00 16.01
C GLY A 210 -20.69 7.46 16.09
N LEU A 211 -19.87 7.66 15.06
CA LEU A 211 -18.42 7.43 15.16
C LEU A 211 -17.81 8.33 16.25
N SER A 212 -16.89 7.78 17.05
CA SER A 212 -16.11 8.60 17.98
C SER A 212 -15.18 9.56 17.22
N SER A 213 -14.75 10.64 17.86
CA SER A 213 -13.79 11.57 17.26
C SER A 213 -12.49 10.88 16.83
N SER A 214 -12.02 9.89 17.59
CA SER A 214 -10.81 9.13 17.24
C SER A 214 -11.03 8.22 16.03
N GLN A 215 -12.20 7.59 15.90
CA GLN A 215 -12.55 6.80 14.71
C GLN A 215 -12.65 7.68 13.48
N GLN A 216 -13.34 8.82 13.59
CA GLN A 216 -13.48 9.77 12.47
C GLN A 216 -12.12 10.34 12.03
N GLN A 217 -11.23 10.66 12.99
CA GLN A 217 -9.89 11.13 12.69
C GLN A 217 -9.04 10.06 11.99
N LEU A 218 -9.10 8.81 12.44
CA LEU A 218 -8.39 7.69 11.81
C LEU A 218 -8.86 7.48 10.37
N ILE A 219 -10.18 7.38 10.15
CA ILE A 219 -10.79 7.22 8.83
C ILE A 219 -10.38 8.38 7.92
N SER A 220 -10.54 9.62 8.40
CA SER A 220 -10.19 10.80 7.63
C SER A 220 -8.70 10.85 7.29
N SER A 221 -7.82 10.45 8.21
CA SER A 221 -6.37 10.44 7.98
C SER A 221 -5.98 9.48 6.86
N ILE A 222 -6.56 8.27 6.87
CA ILE A 222 -6.33 7.27 5.82
C ILE A 222 -6.92 7.75 4.49
N GLU A 223 -8.19 8.16 4.47
CA GLU A 223 -8.86 8.57 3.23
C GLU A 223 -8.21 9.78 2.57
N THR A 224 -7.72 10.75 3.35
CA THR A 224 -7.02 11.93 2.83
C THR A 224 -5.59 11.63 2.39
N THR A 225 -4.80 10.94 3.21
CA THR A 225 -3.36 10.74 2.94
C THR A 225 -3.13 9.65 1.90
N VAL A 226 -3.84 8.53 2.02
CA VAL A 226 -3.68 7.36 1.15
C VAL A 226 -4.45 7.57 -0.14
N PHE A 227 -5.77 7.74 -0.04
CA PHE A 227 -6.64 7.80 -1.22
C PHE A 227 -6.75 9.20 -1.86
N GLY A 228 -6.26 10.25 -1.20
CA GLY A 228 -6.37 11.63 -1.71
C GLY A 228 -7.81 12.18 -1.68
N LEU A 229 -8.69 11.60 -0.87
CA LEU A 229 -10.08 12.03 -0.73
C LEU A 229 -10.21 13.25 0.20
N SER A 230 -11.34 13.94 0.14
CA SER A 230 -11.64 14.98 1.13
C SER A 230 -11.86 14.37 2.52
N SER A 231 -11.65 15.16 3.57
CA SER A 231 -11.97 14.73 4.94
C SER A 231 -13.45 14.36 5.10
N ALA A 232 -13.75 13.33 5.89
CA ALA A 232 -15.11 12.86 6.13
C ALA A 232 -15.86 13.80 7.07
N SER A 233 -17.07 14.21 6.69
CA SER A 233 -17.95 15.00 7.55
C SER A 233 -18.66 14.10 8.57
N THR A 234 -18.90 14.65 9.77
CA THR A 234 -19.62 13.92 10.83
C THR A 234 -21.07 13.72 10.42
N GLN A 235 -21.55 12.49 10.52
CA GLN A 235 -22.93 12.14 10.17
C GLN A 235 -23.80 12.01 11.43
N SER A 236 -25.01 12.56 11.38
CA SER A 236 -26.03 12.37 12.44
C SER A 236 -27.02 11.25 12.11
N LYS A 237 -27.10 10.86 10.83
CA LYS A 237 -27.90 9.76 10.28
C LYS A 237 -27.17 9.20 9.07
N PHE A 238 -27.62 8.06 8.54
CA PHE A 238 -27.17 7.61 7.23
C PHE A 238 -27.69 8.55 6.14
N ASP A 239 -26.79 9.33 5.58
CA ASP A 239 -27.06 10.24 4.46
C ASP A 239 -26.37 9.70 3.20
N THR A 240 -27.14 9.33 2.19
CA THR A 240 -26.61 8.78 0.94
C THR A 240 -25.79 9.79 0.16
N SER A 241 -25.92 11.10 0.43
CA SER A 241 -25.03 12.11 -0.15
C SER A 241 -23.57 11.96 0.30
N CYS A 242 -23.32 11.27 1.41
CA CYS A 242 -21.97 10.95 1.87
C CYS A 242 -21.33 9.79 1.08
N PHE A 243 -22.11 8.96 0.35
CA PHE A 243 -21.63 7.65 -0.13
C PHE A 243 -20.78 7.68 -1.43
N PRO A 244 -21.10 8.48 -2.47
CA PRO A 244 -20.55 8.31 -3.82
C PRO A 244 -19.03 8.34 -3.98
N ASP A 245 -18.31 8.94 -3.02
CA ASP A 245 -16.85 9.08 -3.04
C ASP A 245 -16.16 8.38 -1.85
N ARG A 246 -16.89 7.57 -1.09
CA ARG A 246 -16.37 6.91 0.11
C ARG A 246 -16.15 5.42 -0.12
N PRO A 247 -14.97 4.88 0.24
CA PRO A 247 -14.69 3.46 0.11
C PRO A 247 -15.50 2.63 1.12
N VAL A 248 -15.81 1.41 0.71
CA VAL A 248 -16.33 0.37 1.61
C VAL A 248 -15.18 -0.54 2.01
N TYR A 249 -15.04 -0.80 3.31
CA TYR A 249 -13.92 -1.57 3.86
C TYR A 249 -14.32 -3.02 4.07
N GLY A 250 -13.45 -3.93 3.66
CA GLY A 250 -13.68 -5.36 3.71
C GLY A 250 -12.43 -6.15 4.06
N VAL A 251 -12.53 -7.47 3.93
CA VAL A 251 -11.43 -8.40 4.17
C VAL A 251 -11.30 -9.38 3.02
N LEU A 252 -10.06 -9.54 2.56
CA LEU A 252 -9.68 -10.62 1.65
C LEU A 252 -9.56 -11.92 2.46
N ASP A 253 -10.47 -12.85 2.24
CA ASP A 253 -10.61 -14.08 3.02
C ASP A 253 -9.76 -15.22 2.44
N LEU A 254 -8.44 -15.11 2.67
CA LEU A 254 -7.44 -16.02 2.09
C LEU A 254 -7.66 -17.49 2.46
N LEU A 255 -8.03 -17.76 3.71
CA LEU A 255 -8.16 -19.12 4.25
C LEU A 255 -9.62 -19.61 4.28
N ARG A 256 -10.59 -18.75 3.94
CA ARG A 256 -12.02 -19.04 4.03
C ARG A 256 -12.48 -19.43 5.44
N LEU A 257 -11.78 -18.92 6.46
CA LEU A 257 -12.01 -19.25 7.87
C LEU A 257 -12.87 -18.21 8.58
N ARG A 258 -13.23 -17.11 7.90
CA ARG A 258 -13.91 -15.98 8.54
C ARG A 258 -15.40 -16.19 8.73
N LEU A 259 -15.98 -17.20 8.09
CA LEU A 259 -17.38 -17.57 8.24
C LEU A 259 -17.48 -18.94 8.95
N PRO A 260 -18.39 -19.06 9.94
CA PRO A 260 -19.27 -18.02 10.49
C PRO A 260 -18.54 -17.05 11.44
N PHE A 261 -19.03 -15.81 11.54
CA PHE A 261 -18.61 -14.88 12.59
C PHE A 261 -19.16 -15.34 13.95
N HIS A 262 -18.38 -15.23 15.03
CA HIS A 262 -18.79 -15.71 16.35
C HIS A 262 -19.91 -14.81 16.94
N ASP A 263 -21.12 -15.36 17.11
CA ASP A 263 -22.34 -14.61 17.51
C ASP A 263 -22.31 -14.01 18.93
N SER A 264 -21.41 -14.47 19.79
CA SER A 264 -21.41 -14.14 21.22
C SER A 264 -20.78 -12.79 21.58
N VAL A 265 -20.15 -12.10 20.63
CA VAL A 265 -19.51 -10.80 20.89
C VAL A 265 -20.48 -9.67 20.48
N PRO A 266 -20.85 -8.75 21.37
CA PRO A 266 -21.65 -7.59 20.99
C PRO A 266 -20.82 -6.64 20.10
N ASN A 267 -21.51 -5.92 19.20
CA ASN A 267 -20.93 -4.90 18.31
C ASN A 267 -19.90 -5.40 17.28
N VAL A 268 -19.76 -6.70 17.03
CA VAL A 268 -18.96 -7.23 15.90
C VAL A 268 -19.82 -7.48 14.68
N ALA A 269 -19.19 -7.43 13.50
CA ALA A 269 -19.84 -7.88 12.28
C ALA A 269 -20.27 -9.35 12.41
N ARG A 270 -21.54 -9.61 12.09
CA ARG A 270 -22.16 -10.94 12.17
C ARG A 270 -22.44 -11.52 10.79
N GLN A 271 -22.57 -10.65 9.79
CA GLN A 271 -22.79 -11.01 8.41
C GLN A 271 -21.69 -10.40 7.54
N ALA A 272 -21.57 -10.91 6.32
CA ALA A 272 -20.79 -10.24 5.29
C ALA A 272 -21.47 -10.37 3.93
N ALA A 273 -21.35 -9.32 3.12
CA ALA A 273 -21.66 -9.40 1.70
C ALA A 273 -20.42 -9.85 0.94
N ALA A 274 -20.55 -10.83 0.05
CA ALA A 274 -19.45 -11.22 -0.82
C ALA A 274 -19.36 -10.25 -1.99
N LEU A 275 -18.19 -9.63 -2.17
CA LEU A 275 -17.95 -8.75 -3.31
C LEU A 275 -17.90 -9.59 -4.60
N THR A 276 -18.65 -9.16 -5.62
CA THR A 276 -18.63 -9.78 -6.93
C THR A 276 -17.27 -9.63 -7.58
N ARG A 277 -16.82 -10.67 -8.30
CA ARG A 277 -15.51 -10.66 -8.99
C ARG A 277 -15.35 -9.49 -9.96
N ASP A 278 -16.41 -9.02 -10.61
CA ASP A 278 -16.32 -7.89 -11.54
C ASP A 278 -15.84 -6.59 -10.87
N ALA A 279 -16.02 -6.44 -9.56
CA ALA A 279 -15.60 -5.26 -8.83
C ALA A 279 -14.14 -5.32 -8.34
N THR A 280 -13.43 -6.43 -8.56
CA THR A 280 -12.05 -6.63 -8.07
C THR A 280 -11.04 -5.58 -8.57
N PRO A 281 -11.14 -5.00 -9.78
CA PRO A 281 -10.22 -3.94 -10.20
C PRO A 281 -10.35 -2.64 -9.37
N ARG A 282 -11.39 -2.51 -8.53
CA ARG A 282 -11.58 -1.37 -7.62
C ARG A 282 -11.06 -1.64 -6.21
N VAL A 283 -10.47 -2.81 -5.99
CA VAL A 283 -10.05 -3.26 -4.65
C VAL A 283 -8.63 -2.83 -4.37
N ILE A 284 -8.48 -2.12 -3.26
CA ILE A 284 -7.18 -1.78 -2.66
C ILE A 284 -6.98 -2.66 -1.42
N VAL A 285 -5.79 -3.23 -1.28
CA VAL A 285 -5.45 -4.22 -0.26
C VAL A 285 -4.38 -3.67 0.67
N TYR A 286 -4.56 -3.87 1.97
CA TYR A 286 -3.59 -3.54 3.00
C TYR A 286 -3.48 -4.70 3.99
N ASN A 287 -2.28 -4.92 4.56
CA ASN A 287 -2.07 -5.96 5.55
C ASN A 287 -2.46 -5.49 6.96
N GLY A 288 -3.60 -5.97 7.45
CA GLY A 288 -4.04 -5.79 8.84
C GLY A 288 -5.43 -5.16 8.97
N PRO A 289 -6.13 -5.40 10.10
CA PRO A 289 -7.53 -5.00 10.26
C PRO A 289 -7.67 -3.56 10.80
N ILE A 290 -7.27 -2.54 10.03
CA ILE A 290 -7.35 -1.14 10.51
C ILE A 290 -8.79 -0.63 10.48
N LEU A 291 -9.42 -0.68 9.30
CA LEU A 291 -10.75 -0.10 9.08
C LEU A 291 -11.83 -1.18 8.93
N SER A 292 -11.47 -2.37 8.45
CA SER A 292 -12.40 -3.49 8.26
C SER A 292 -12.88 -4.16 9.56
N ALA A 293 -12.33 -3.76 10.70
CA ALA A 293 -12.75 -4.19 12.02
C ALA A 293 -13.57 -3.14 12.79
N LEU A 294 -13.81 -1.97 12.19
CA LEU A 294 -14.72 -0.96 12.73
C LEU A 294 -16.18 -1.27 12.35
N PRO A 295 -17.18 -0.83 13.17
CA PRO A 295 -17.04 -0.06 14.41
C PRO A 295 -16.66 -0.93 15.64
N ALA A 296 -16.50 -2.24 15.45
CA ALA A 296 -16.41 -3.25 16.50
C ALA A 296 -15.14 -3.22 17.35
N SER A 297 -13.99 -2.90 16.77
CA SER A 297 -12.70 -2.96 17.45
C SER A 297 -12.04 -1.58 17.53
N SER A 298 -11.91 -1.06 18.74
CA SER A 298 -10.95 0.02 19.06
C SER A 298 -9.55 -0.57 19.22
N SER A 299 -9.06 -1.42 18.30
CA SER A 299 -7.73 -2.02 18.48
C SER A 299 -6.67 -0.93 18.36
N THR A 300 -6.23 -0.46 19.52
CA THR A 300 -5.29 0.65 19.79
C THR A 300 -3.85 0.38 19.35
N ASN A 301 -3.57 -0.72 18.64
CA ASN A 301 -2.22 -1.22 18.39
C ASN A 301 -1.71 -1.01 16.97
N VAL A 302 -2.49 -0.38 16.07
CA VAL A 302 -1.97 0.00 14.76
C VAL A 302 -1.22 1.31 14.91
N SER A 303 0.10 1.29 14.67
CA SER A 303 0.89 2.52 14.54
C SER A 303 0.27 3.37 13.44
N SER A 304 -0.37 4.49 13.81
CA SER A 304 -1.10 5.39 12.89
C SER A 304 -0.24 5.88 11.72
N THR A 305 1.08 5.91 11.90
CA THR A 305 2.08 6.29 10.90
C THR A 305 2.27 5.26 9.78
N MET A 306 2.15 3.95 10.06
CA MET A 306 2.27 2.91 9.03
C MET A 306 0.96 2.73 8.25
N ALA A 307 -0.16 2.97 8.91
CA ALA A 307 -1.50 2.91 8.33
C ALA A 307 -1.77 3.98 7.26
N THR A 308 -1.00 5.07 7.27
CA THR A 308 -1.21 6.26 6.43
C THR A 308 -0.18 6.40 5.31
N ASP A 309 0.77 5.48 5.22
CA ASP A 309 1.74 5.43 4.11
C ASP A 309 1.11 4.75 2.89
N PRO A 310 0.87 5.46 1.77
CA PRO A 310 0.26 4.88 0.57
C PRO A 310 1.10 3.76 -0.05
N LEU A 311 2.42 3.72 0.20
CA LEU A 311 3.32 2.68 -0.31
C LEU A 311 3.04 1.29 0.28
N GLN A 312 2.29 1.22 1.40
CA GLN A 312 1.90 -0.05 2.02
C GLN A 312 0.63 -0.68 1.43
N PHE A 313 -0.07 0.04 0.56
CA PHE A 313 -1.31 -0.41 -0.04
C PHE A 313 -1.04 -0.98 -1.44
N GLY A 314 -1.68 -2.09 -1.76
CA GLY A 314 -1.57 -2.76 -3.06
C GLY A 314 -2.89 -2.83 -3.79
N THR A 315 -2.84 -3.27 -5.03
CA THR A 315 -4.02 -3.71 -5.79
C THR A 315 -3.95 -5.22 -5.97
N LEU A 316 -5.01 -5.85 -6.46
CA LEU A 316 -4.96 -7.27 -6.79
C LEU A 316 -4.02 -7.58 -7.96
N ASN A 317 -3.76 -6.61 -8.84
CA ASN A 317 -2.77 -6.70 -9.92
C ASN A 317 -1.34 -6.54 -9.38
N HIS A 318 -1.16 -5.76 -8.30
CA HIS A 318 0.12 -5.39 -7.73
C HIS A 318 0.16 -5.64 -6.21
N ILE A 319 0.21 -6.93 -5.83
CA ILE A 319 0.04 -7.38 -4.43
C ILE A 319 1.34 -7.84 -3.75
N ASN A 320 2.48 -7.90 -4.46
CA ASN A 320 3.69 -8.56 -3.97
C ASN A 320 4.22 -8.00 -2.64
N HIS A 321 4.24 -6.67 -2.48
CA HIS A 321 4.69 -6.03 -1.23
C HIS A 321 3.73 -6.29 -0.07
N VAL A 322 2.42 -6.35 -0.35
CA VAL A 322 1.40 -6.68 0.66
C VAL A 322 1.58 -8.12 1.15
N LEU A 323 1.83 -9.06 0.22
CA LEU A 323 2.12 -10.45 0.57
C LEU A 323 3.42 -10.59 1.35
N LEU A 324 4.48 -9.89 0.94
CA LEU A 324 5.75 -9.90 1.66
C LEU A 324 5.56 -9.41 3.10
N ASN A 325 4.84 -8.31 3.29
CA ASN A 325 4.50 -7.78 4.60
C ASN A 325 3.65 -8.78 5.42
N PHE A 326 2.68 -9.45 4.79
CA PHE A 326 1.84 -10.47 5.45
C PHE A 326 2.65 -11.66 5.94
N PHE A 327 3.61 -12.15 5.16
CA PHE A 327 4.41 -13.29 5.58
C PHE A 327 5.53 -12.94 6.54
N ALA A 328 6.13 -11.75 6.40
CA ALA A 328 7.22 -11.31 7.26
C ALA A 328 6.80 -11.11 8.71
N ILE A 329 5.50 -10.92 8.99
CA ILE A 329 4.96 -10.81 10.36
C ILE A 329 4.71 -12.16 11.03
N ILE A 330 4.83 -13.29 10.32
CA ILE A 330 4.65 -14.63 10.90
C ILE A 330 5.99 -15.07 11.50
N PRO A 331 6.13 -15.11 12.84
CA PRO A 331 7.43 -15.32 13.50
C PRO A 331 7.94 -16.76 13.36
N ASP A 332 7.04 -17.74 13.17
CA ASP A 332 7.40 -19.13 12.89
C ASP A 332 6.41 -19.74 11.89
N ILE A 333 6.90 -20.06 10.70
CA ILE A 333 6.13 -20.69 9.62
C ILE A 333 5.67 -22.10 10.00
N LYS A 334 6.37 -22.77 10.93
CA LYS A 334 5.97 -24.10 11.42
C LYS A 334 4.74 -24.07 12.31
N VAL A 335 4.37 -22.90 12.83
CA VAL A 335 3.15 -22.71 13.64
C VAL A 335 1.96 -22.31 12.77
N ALA A 336 2.18 -21.99 11.48
CA ALA A 336 1.15 -21.53 10.55
C ALA A 336 0.42 -22.65 9.78
N ILE A 337 0.62 -23.93 10.16
CA ILE A 337 0.00 -25.11 9.55
C ILE A 337 -1.19 -25.59 10.40
#